data_AF-A0A2H3CJA6-F1
#
_entry.id   AF-A0A2H3CJA6-F1
#
_cell.length_a   1.000
_cell.length_b   1.000
_cell.length_c   1.000
_cell.angle_alpha   90.00
_cell.angle_beta   90.00
_cell.angle_gamma   90.00
#
_symmetry.space_group_name_H-M   'P 1'
#
loop_
_entity.id
_entity.type
_entity.pdbx_description
1 polymer ?
#
loop_
_entity_poly.entity_id
_entity_poly.type
_entity_poly.pdbx_seq_one_letter_code
_entity_poly.pdbx_strand_id
1 'polypeptide(L)'
;MFPPSLHLCGFFWVFAEFLISRLTLEEQVDRNVAEFQALAMVLYGISLHDLSSSEANNAISKVLDCFITDTLKSSWLEAYPYLYSNALRAYTKQAQTRWHTISPRSLEAVVNFMFDHYNFEGYVPGLGVIDERTIIAEGLCKGSPTMYSVFHAARCLEYFGYHGYHPWMVEIVKGYLSSFGRHSKSCLENSVIQEHIEYLHTPNILFNVCSILAVGANVPDRYGRRQIKKNILSLVQIRPDAPAWDECRCRLQKLLEEDGMDFFHRQAYVRGIEQIALSEERIAEQREYIRFAIEVLDAFFSGQLEDEPLEEEGGLDAAPTPQTGASWRDRLHHLLPWHGHEETSDDAAKRV
;
A
#
# COMPACT_ATOMS: atom_id res chain seq x y z
N MET A 1 15.19 32.43 -2.67
CA MET A 1 15.48 31.01 -2.42
C MET A 1 16.44 30.96 -1.25
N PHE A 2 15.90 30.91 -0.03
CA PHE A 2 16.69 30.77 1.20
C PHE A 2 16.75 29.27 1.55
N PRO A 3 17.89 28.73 2.01
CA PRO A 3 17.90 27.37 2.52
C PRO A 3 16.99 27.29 3.75
N PRO A 4 16.18 26.24 3.94
CA PRO A 4 15.47 26.06 5.18
C PRO A 4 16.51 25.93 6.29
N SER A 5 16.57 26.93 7.18
CA SER A 5 17.54 26.96 8.26
C SER A 5 17.21 25.87 9.28
N LEU A 6 18.25 25.26 9.86
CA LEU A 6 18.15 24.26 10.95
C LEU A 6 17.20 24.68 12.09
N HIS A 7 17.01 25.98 12.29
CA HIS A 7 16.07 26.55 13.27
C HIS A 7 14.60 26.25 12.97
N LEU A 8 14.17 26.21 11.69
CA LEU A 8 12.81 25.81 11.35
C LEU A 8 12.58 24.31 11.66
N CYS A 9 13.57 23.45 11.37
CA CYS A 9 13.49 22.02 11.67
C CYS A 9 13.38 21.77 13.18
N GLY A 10 14.14 22.50 14.01
CA GLY A 10 14.07 22.41 15.47
C GLY A 10 12.73 22.89 16.04
N PHE A 11 12.15 23.96 15.49
CA PHE A 11 10.82 24.44 15.90
C PHE A 11 9.71 23.46 15.50
N PHE A 12 9.73 22.95 14.27
CA PHE A 12 8.78 21.91 13.82
C PHE A 12 8.89 20.63 14.65
N TRP A 13 10.11 20.25 15.04
CA TRP A 13 10.36 19.12 15.95
C TRP A 13 9.71 19.32 17.31
N VAL A 14 10.07 20.41 18.02
CA VAL A 14 9.52 20.68 19.36
C VAL A 14 8.01 20.83 19.30
N PHE A 15 7.47 21.42 18.24
CA PHE A 15 6.04 21.56 18.04
C PHE A 15 5.34 20.23 17.79
N ALA A 16 5.88 19.36 16.93
CA ALA A 16 5.32 18.03 16.69
C ALA A 16 5.43 17.13 17.93
N GLU A 17 6.58 17.12 18.60
CA GLU A 17 6.81 16.37 19.84
C GLU A 17 5.87 16.85 20.96
N PHE A 18 5.70 18.17 21.11
CA PHE A 18 4.75 18.78 22.04
C PHE A 18 3.31 18.36 21.73
N LEU A 19 2.89 18.48 20.47
CA LEU A 19 1.53 18.11 20.06
C LEU A 19 1.28 16.61 20.27
N ILE A 20 2.22 15.74 19.88
CA ILE A 20 2.07 14.28 20.04
C ILE A 20 2.03 13.89 21.52
N SER A 21 2.92 14.44 22.34
CA SER A 21 2.92 14.18 23.78
C SER A 21 1.61 14.60 24.43
N ARG A 22 1.02 15.74 24.02
CA ARG A 22 -0.30 16.17 24.47
C ARG A 22 -1.42 15.26 24.02
N LEU A 23 -1.38 14.80 22.77
CA LEU A 23 -2.38 13.88 22.21
C LEU A 23 -2.40 12.53 22.94
N THR A 24 -1.25 12.02 23.37
CA THR A 24 -1.17 10.79 24.19
C THR A 24 -1.70 10.95 25.63
N LEU A 25 -1.83 12.19 26.12
CA LEU A 25 -2.32 12.51 27.47
C LEU A 25 -3.83 12.82 27.52
N GLU A 26 -4.47 13.08 26.37
CA GLU A 26 -5.84 13.61 26.26
C GLU A 26 -6.94 12.54 26.11
N GLU A 27 -6.84 11.41 26.83
CA GLU A 27 -8.03 10.55 27.03
C GLU A 27 -9.10 11.22 27.93
N GLN A 28 -8.82 12.37 28.56
CA GLN A 28 -9.69 12.98 29.58
C GLN A 28 -9.99 14.50 29.46
N VAL A 29 -9.53 15.23 28.43
CA VAL A 29 -9.75 16.69 28.33
C VAL A 29 -10.24 17.12 26.95
N ASP A 30 -11.06 18.17 26.93
CA ASP A 30 -11.70 18.81 25.78
C ASP A 30 -10.70 19.04 24.63
N ARG A 31 -10.90 18.31 23.52
CA ARG A 31 -9.95 18.22 22.40
C ARG A 31 -9.90 19.54 21.62
N ASN A 32 -8.74 20.18 21.57
CA ASN A 32 -8.57 21.45 20.85
C ASN A 32 -8.45 21.22 19.33
N VAL A 33 -9.53 21.48 18.59
CA VAL A 33 -9.61 21.33 17.12
C VAL A 33 -8.46 22.02 16.38
N ALA A 34 -7.98 23.16 16.88
CA ALA A 34 -6.88 23.90 16.25
C ALA A 34 -5.53 23.16 16.34
N GLU A 35 -5.28 22.44 17.44
CA GLU A 35 -4.06 21.65 17.63
C GLU A 35 -4.02 20.45 16.68
N PHE A 36 -5.15 19.77 16.50
CA PHE A 36 -5.31 18.68 15.53
C PHE A 36 -5.13 19.15 14.08
N GLN A 37 -5.72 20.29 13.72
CA GLN A 37 -5.54 20.88 12.39
C GLN A 37 -4.08 21.28 12.13
N ALA A 38 -3.42 21.88 13.12
CA ALA A 38 -2.01 22.23 13.01
C ALA A 38 -1.14 20.99 12.81
N LEU A 39 -1.37 19.91 13.56
CA LEU A 39 -0.63 18.66 13.39
C LEU A 39 -0.88 18.02 12.01
N ALA A 40 -2.14 18.00 11.56
CA ALA A 40 -2.47 17.46 10.24
C ALA A 40 -1.75 18.20 9.11
N MET A 41 -1.63 19.53 9.21
CA MET A 41 -0.88 20.35 8.25
C MET A 41 0.63 20.08 8.30
N VAL A 42 1.19 19.87 9.50
CA VAL A 42 2.61 19.50 9.65
C VAL A 42 2.89 18.16 8.99
N LEU A 43 2.08 17.13 9.26
CA LEU A 43 2.23 15.79 8.68
C LEU A 43 2.07 15.82 7.16
N TYR A 44 1.12 16.61 6.65
CA TYR A 44 0.98 16.83 5.21
C TYR A 44 2.25 17.43 4.60
N GLY A 45 2.82 18.46 5.23
CA GLY A 45 4.09 19.06 4.80
C GLY A 45 5.25 18.06 4.77
N ILE A 46 5.37 17.21 5.79
CA ILE A 46 6.40 16.15 5.86
C ILE A 46 6.23 15.16 4.70
N SER A 47 4.99 14.80 4.36
CA SER A 47 4.71 13.89 3.25
C SER A 47 5.13 14.48 1.89
N LEU A 48 5.13 15.80 1.72
CA LEU A 48 5.45 16.46 0.46
C LEU A 48 6.93 16.84 0.31
N HIS A 49 7.67 17.00 1.40
CA HIS A 49 9.01 17.59 1.36
C HIS A 49 10.08 16.66 1.90
N ASP A 50 11.22 16.59 1.20
CA ASP A 50 12.41 15.91 1.71
C ASP A 50 13.19 16.89 2.59
N LEU A 51 13.52 16.47 3.81
CA LEU A 51 14.40 17.26 4.65
C LEU A 51 15.85 17.04 4.24
N SER A 52 16.58 18.14 4.10
CA SER A 52 18.00 18.15 3.73
C SER A 52 18.92 17.64 4.85
N SER A 53 18.47 17.58 6.10
CA SER A 53 19.26 17.18 7.26
C SER A 53 18.93 15.75 7.74
N SER A 54 19.97 14.93 7.93
CA SER A 54 19.83 13.58 8.50
C SER A 54 19.27 13.61 9.92
N GLU A 55 19.69 14.58 10.74
CA GLU A 55 19.22 14.76 12.13
C GLU A 55 17.73 15.09 12.17
N ALA A 56 17.29 16.01 11.31
CA ALA A 56 15.89 16.43 11.25
C ALA A 56 14.98 15.27 10.79
N ASN A 57 15.44 14.47 9.82
CA ASN A 57 14.71 13.28 9.41
C ASN A 57 14.65 12.21 10.52
N ASN A 58 15.75 11.96 11.23
CA ASN A 58 15.77 10.99 12.34
C ASN A 58 14.84 11.42 13.49
N ALA A 59 14.76 12.72 13.74
CA ALA A 59 13.82 13.28 14.69
C ALA A 59 12.38 12.98 14.22
N ILE A 60 12.01 13.40 13.01
CA ILE A 60 10.68 13.10 12.44
C ILE A 60 10.33 11.62 12.49
N SER A 61 11.27 10.74 12.15
CA SER A 61 11.09 9.29 12.24
C SER A 61 10.63 8.83 13.61
N LYS A 62 11.26 9.31 14.69
CA LYS A 62 10.87 8.98 16.07
C LYS A 62 9.47 9.49 16.40
N VAL A 63 9.16 10.71 15.97
CA VAL A 63 7.85 11.32 16.19
C VAL A 63 6.75 10.54 15.48
N LEU A 64 6.97 10.16 14.23
CA LEU A 64 6.04 9.34 13.47
C LEU A 64 5.92 7.95 14.07
N ASP A 65 7.01 7.30 14.49
CA ASP A 65 6.97 6.00 15.14
C ASP A 65 6.13 6.03 16.42
N CYS A 66 6.33 7.01 17.30
CA CYS A 66 5.52 7.18 18.51
C CYS A 66 4.05 7.45 18.16
N PHE A 67 3.80 8.40 17.25
CA PHE A 67 2.44 8.74 16.83
C PHE A 67 1.71 7.53 16.26
N ILE A 68 2.30 6.81 15.30
CA ILE A 68 1.73 5.61 14.69
C ILE A 68 1.47 4.52 15.75
N THR A 69 2.42 4.29 16.67
CA THR A 69 2.28 3.27 17.72
C THR A 69 1.13 3.55 18.68
N ASP A 70 0.95 4.81 19.07
CA ASP A 70 -0.01 5.21 20.11
C ASP A 70 -1.39 5.57 19.51
N THR A 71 -1.41 6.11 18.30
CA THR A 71 -2.59 6.74 17.70
C THR A 71 -3.35 5.78 16.80
N LEU A 72 -2.71 4.75 16.23
CA LEU A 72 -3.43 3.69 15.49
C LEU A 72 -4.19 2.71 16.40
N LYS A 73 -3.98 2.76 17.72
CA LYS A 73 -4.68 1.92 18.70
C LYS A 73 -6.02 2.48 19.16
N SER A 74 -6.36 3.71 18.80
CA SER A 74 -7.45 4.47 19.41
C SER A 74 -8.60 4.77 18.44
N SER A 75 -9.80 5.03 18.97
CA SER A 75 -11.08 5.33 18.27
C SER A 75 -11.11 6.66 17.48
N TRP A 76 -9.95 7.18 17.15
CA TRP A 76 -9.72 8.51 16.63
C TRP A 76 -9.86 8.58 15.09
N LEU A 77 -9.83 7.42 14.41
CA LEU A 77 -10.01 7.33 12.96
C LEU A 77 -11.33 7.99 12.50
N GLU A 78 -12.40 7.78 13.26
CA GLU A 78 -13.72 8.34 12.96
C GLU A 78 -13.78 9.86 13.22
N ALA A 79 -13.03 10.35 14.21
CA ALA A 79 -13.07 11.74 14.64
C ALA A 79 -12.19 12.66 13.76
N TYR A 80 -11.05 12.18 13.25
CA TYR A 80 -10.06 13.01 12.55
C TYR A 80 -9.39 12.30 11.35
N PRO A 81 -10.14 11.87 10.32
CA PRO A 81 -9.61 11.07 9.21
C PRO A 81 -8.45 11.74 8.45
N TYR A 82 -8.44 13.08 8.37
CA TYR A 82 -7.35 13.84 7.72
C TYR A 82 -6.01 13.71 8.44
N LEU A 83 -6.03 13.69 9.77
CA LEU A 83 -4.80 13.58 10.56
C LEU A 83 -4.14 12.21 10.32
N TYR A 84 -4.96 11.15 10.34
CA TYR A 84 -4.54 9.77 10.09
C TYR A 84 -3.96 9.57 8.71
N SER A 85 -4.67 10.03 7.69
CA SER A 85 -4.22 9.87 6.31
C SER A 85 -2.88 10.58 6.08
N ASN A 86 -2.70 11.79 6.64
CA ASN A 86 -1.43 12.50 6.54
C ASN A 86 -0.31 11.81 7.32
N ALA A 87 -0.60 11.24 8.50
CA ALA A 87 0.37 10.46 9.26
C ALA A 87 0.84 9.22 8.49
N LEU A 88 -0.09 8.42 7.96
CA LEU A 88 0.22 7.22 7.17
C LEU A 88 0.96 7.57 5.88
N ARG A 89 0.63 8.69 5.23
CA ARG A 89 1.36 9.16 4.04
C ARG A 89 2.81 9.56 4.37
N ALA A 90 3.00 10.34 5.44
CA ALA A 90 4.34 10.72 5.91
C ALA A 90 5.15 9.47 6.29
N TYR A 91 4.51 8.51 6.95
CA TYR A 91 5.12 7.27 7.37
C TYR A 91 5.46 6.33 6.20
N THR A 92 4.62 6.28 5.15
CA THR A 92 4.91 5.52 3.92
C THR A 92 6.14 6.05 3.21
N LYS A 93 6.25 7.38 3.10
CA LYS A 93 7.46 8.01 2.55
C LYS A 93 8.71 7.64 3.34
N GLN A 94 8.61 7.60 4.67
CA GLN A 94 9.70 7.13 5.52
C GLN A 94 10.01 5.66 5.26
N ALA A 95 9.00 4.81 5.10
CA ALA A 95 9.20 3.39 4.76
C ALA A 95 9.93 3.22 3.42
N GLN A 96 9.54 3.98 2.40
CA GLN A 96 10.15 3.90 1.07
C GLN A 96 11.62 4.33 1.05
N THR A 97 11.96 5.37 1.82
CA THR A 97 13.30 5.99 1.78
C THR A 97 14.24 5.47 2.87
N ARG A 98 13.70 5.00 4.00
CA ARG A 98 14.44 4.70 5.23
C ARG A 98 13.90 3.48 5.97
N TRP A 99 13.49 2.45 5.23
CA TRP A 99 12.93 1.20 5.80
C TRP A 99 13.76 0.57 6.94
N HIS A 100 15.09 0.75 6.92
CA HIS A 100 16.01 0.21 7.94
C HIS A 100 15.92 0.93 9.30
N THR A 101 15.27 2.10 9.36
CA THR A 101 15.12 2.89 10.59
C THR A 101 13.77 2.72 11.26
N ILE A 102 12.85 1.99 10.64
CA ILE A 102 11.49 1.86 11.16
C ILE A 102 11.47 0.97 12.41
N SER A 103 10.76 1.42 13.44
CA SER A 103 10.56 0.67 14.68
C SER A 103 9.68 -0.59 14.46
N PRO A 104 10.01 -1.73 15.07
CA PRO A 104 9.15 -2.91 15.05
C PRO A 104 7.75 -2.65 15.63
N ARG A 105 7.66 -1.80 16.67
CA ARG A 105 6.39 -1.53 17.37
C ARG A 105 5.41 -0.74 16.51
N SER A 106 5.91 0.20 15.73
CA SER A 106 5.08 0.99 14.81
C SER A 106 4.66 0.15 13.61
N LEU A 107 5.50 -0.76 13.10
CA LEU A 107 5.08 -1.74 12.10
C LEU A 107 4.01 -2.70 12.62
N GLU A 108 4.13 -3.17 13.86
CA GLU A 108 3.11 -4.01 14.50
C GLU A 108 1.77 -3.25 14.58
N ALA A 109 1.80 -1.97 14.95
CA ALA A 109 0.60 -1.13 14.95
C ALA A 109 -0.02 -0.98 13.56
N VAL A 110 0.79 -0.85 12.50
CA VAL A 110 0.34 -0.79 11.10
C VAL A 110 -0.30 -2.12 10.66
N VAL A 111 0.30 -3.27 11.03
CA VAL A 111 -0.26 -4.60 10.71
C VAL A 111 -1.57 -4.83 11.45
N ASN A 112 -1.64 -4.51 12.75
CA ASN A 112 -2.88 -4.62 13.51
C ASN A 112 -3.97 -3.71 12.95
N PHE A 113 -3.62 -2.48 12.57
CA PHE A 113 -4.56 -1.56 11.93
C PHE A 113 -5.11 -2.13 10.61
N MET A 114 -4.26 -2.76 9.78
CA MET A 114 -4.68 -3.46 8.56
C MET A 114 -5.66 -4.60 8.88
N PHE A 115 -5.46 -5.35 9.96
CA PHE A 115 -6.39 -6.40 10.38
C PHE A 115 -7.73 -5.84 10.89
N ASP A 116 -7.70 -4.80 11.72
CA ASP A 116 -8.92 -4.17 12.27
C ASP A 116 -9.79 -3.55 11.16
N HIS A 117 -9.15 -3.06 10.08
CA HIS A 117 -9.82 -2.42 8.95
C HIS A 117 -9.78 -3.28 7.68
N TYR A 118 -9.65 -4.60 7.85
CA TYR A 118 -9.41 -5.53 6.74
C TYR A 118 -10.48 -5.46 5.64
N ASN A 119 -11.76 -5.37 6.03
CA ASN A 119 -12.89 -5.29 5.10
C ASN A 119 -13.30 -3.84 4.77
N PHE A 120 -12.57 -2.85 5.29
CA PHE A 120 -12.90 -1.45 5.09
C PHE A 120 -12.43 -1.01 3.70
N GLU A 121 -13.39 -0.72 2.82
CA GLU A 121 -13.16 -0.13 1.50
C GLU A 121 -13.26 1.40 1.51
N GLY A 122 -13.25 2.04 2.68
CA GLY A 122 -13.52 3.46 2.82
C GLY A 122 -12.51 4.34 2.08
N TYR A 123 -12.82 4.60 0.81
CA TYR A 123 -12.38 5.77 0.07
C TYR A 123 -12.83 6.98 0.86
N VAL A 124 -11.87 7.71 1.46
CA VAL A 124 -12.17 9.03 2.02
C VAL A 124 -12.08 10.04 0.86
N PRO A 125 -13.20 10.65 0.44
CA PRO A 125 -13.19 11.57 -0.70
C PRO A 125 -12.22 12.73 -0.48
N GLY A 126 -11.34 12.97 -1.47
CA GLY A 126 -10.32 14.02 -1.44
C GLY A 126 -8.95 13.62 -0.88
N LEU A 127 -8.80 12.42 -0.29
CA LEU A 127 -7.55 11.99 0.37
C LEU A 127 -6.76 10.91 -0.40
N GLY A 128 -7.40 10.17 -1.31
CA GLY A 128 -6.78 9.05 -2.03
C GLY A 128 -6.76 7.75 -1.20
N VAL A 129 -6.10 6.71 -1.71
CA VAL A 129 -5.97 5.40 -1.03
C VAL A 129 -5.00 5.54 0.14
N ILE A 130 -5.43 5.17 1.34
CA ILE A 130 -4.63 5.14 2.57
C ILE A 130 -3.66 3.93 2.48
N ASP A 131 -2.46 4.10 3.05
CA ASP A 131 -1.20 3.56 2.53
C ASP A 131 -0.57 2.48 3.43
N GLU A 132 -1.31 1.95 4.42
CA GLU A 132 -0.80 0.91 5.37
C GLU A 132 -0.35 -0.36 4.63
N ARG A 133 -1.13 -0.75 3.61
CA ARG A 133 -0.85 -1.92 2.76
C ARG A 133 0.43 -1.71 1.95
N THR A 134 0.66 -0.48 1.48
CA THR A 134 1.87 -0.09 0.75
C THR A 134 3.09 -0.09 1.67
N ILE A 135 2.97 0.39 2.91
CA ILE A 135 4.06 0.31 3.91
C ILE A 135 4.53 -1.13 4.08
N ILE A 136 3.59 -2.06 4.24
CA ILE A 136 3.88 -3.49 4.39
C ILE A 136 4.51 -4.03 3.09
N ALA A 137 3.86 -3.82 1.95
CA ALA A 137 4.33 -4.32 0.65
C ALA A 137 5.74 -3.80 0.30
N GLU A 138 6.00 -2.51 0.49
CA GLU A 138 7.32 -1.90 0.25
C GLU A 138 8.36 -2.41 1.25
N GLY A 139 8.03 -2.49 2.54
CA GLY A 139 8.96 -3.02 3.55
C GLY A 139 9.41 -4.45 3.21
N LEU A 140 8.48 -5.29 2.75
CA LEU A 140 8.78 -6.64 2.27
C LEU A 140 9.57 -6.61 0.95
N CYS A 141 9.17 -5.74 0.01
CA CYS A 141 9.85 -5.57 -1.29
C CYS A 141 11.33 -5.17 -1.13
N LYS A 142 11.64 -4.34 -0.14
CA LYS A 142 13.01 -3.92 0.17
C LYS A 142 13.81 -4.96 0.96
N GLY A 143 13.19 -6.07 1.38
CA GLY A 143 13.84 -7.09 2.21
C GLY A 143 14.14 -6.60 3.62
N SER A 144 13.27 -5.78 4.22
CA SER A 144 13.46 -5.26 5.58
C SER A 144 13.37 -6.39 6.63
N PRO A 145 14.45 -6.71 7.37
CA PRO A 145 14.41 -7.76 8.39
C PRO A 145 13.32 -7.53 9.44
N THR A 146 13.14 -6.28 9.86
CA THR A 146 12.10 -5.90 10.83
C THR A 146 10.70 -6.16 10.29
N MET A 147 10.44 -5.83 9.02
CA MET A 147 9.13 -6.08 8.41
C MET A 147 8.85 -7.58 8.28
N TYR A 148 9.81 -8.38 7.82
CA TYR A 148 9.66 -9.83 7.74
C TYR A 148 9.40 -10.46 9.12
N SER A 149 10.11 -10.00 10.14
CA SER A 149 9.91 -10.45 11.52
C SER A 149 8.50 -10.14 12.03
N VAL A 150 8.03 -8.89 11.88
CA VAL A 150 6.67 -8.48 12.31
C VAL A 150 5.61 -9.23 11.50
N PHE A 151 5.78 -9.34 10.19
CA PHE A 151 4.84 -10.01 9.29
C PHE A 151 4.68 -11.51 9.62
N HIS A 152 5.79 -12.19 9.95
CA HIS A 152 5.77 -13.58 10.39
C HIS A 152 5.18 -13.74 11.79
N ALA A 153 5.59 -12.89 12.75
CA ALA A 153 5.08 -12.93 14.12
C ALA A 153 3.56 -12.70 14.18
N ALA A 154 3.03 -11.82 13.32
CA ALA A 154 1.61 -11.54 13.18
C ALA A 154 0.85 -12.60 12.35
N ARG A 155 1.55 -13.61 11.80
CA ARG A 155 0.95 -14.69 10.99
C ARG A 155 0.10 -14.19 9.82
N CYS A 156 0.60 -13.16 9.13
CA CYS A 156 -0.17 -12.46 8.10
C CYS A 156 -0.66 -13.37 6.97
N LEU A 157 0.15 -14.35 6.52
CA LEU A 157 -0.26 -15.25 5.43
C LEU A 157 -1.32 -16.27 5.87
N GLU A 158 -1.32 -16.71 7.13
CA GLU A 158 -2.46 -17.45 7.67
C GLU A 158 -3.68 -16.57 7.78
N TYR A 159 -3.54 -15.36 8.31
CA TYR A 159 -4.64 -14.43 8.48
C TYR A 159 -5.37 -14.18 7.16
N PHE A 160 -4.62 -13.96 6.07
CA PHE A 160 -5.20 -13.80 4.73
C PHE A 160 -6.00 -15.02 4.29
N GLY A 161 -5.56 -16.24 4.60
CA GLY A 161 -6.30 -17.46 4.26
C GLY A 161 -7.60 -17.67 5.03
N TYR A 162 -7.76 -17.06 6.20
CA TYR A 162 -8.99 -17.16 6.99
C TYR A 162 -10.06 -16.14 6.58
N HIS A 163 -9.66 -15.08 5.89
CA HIS A 163 -10.51 -13.96 5.52
C HIS A 163 -10.69 -13.87 4.01
N GLY A 164 -11.69 -13.10 3.56
CA GLY A 164 -11.90 -12.84 2.14
C GLY A 164 -10.70 -12.20 1.49
N TYR A 165 -10.34 -12.63 0.28
CA TYR A 165 -9.26 -11.99 -0.46
C TYR A 165 -9.68 -10.64 -1.00
N HIS A 166 -8.72 -9.72 -0.98
CA HIS A 166 -8.87 -8.42 -1.61
C HIS A 166 -7.72 -8.19 -2.60
N PRO A 167 -7.94 -7.43 -3.68
CA PRO A 167 -6.93 -7.17 -4.71
C PRO A 167 -5.59 -6.62 -4.17
N TRP A 168 -5.63 -5.86 -3.08
CA TRP A 168 -4.42 -5.25 -2.49
C TRP A 168 -3.47 -6.28 -1.85
N MET A 169 -3.94 -7.48 -1.52
CA MET A 169 -3.07 -8.54 -0.97
C MET A 169 -2.05 -9.01 -1.98
N VAL A 170 -2.37 -8.94 -3.27
CA VAL A 170 -1.46 -9.32 -4.34
C VAL A 170 -0.16 -8.53 -4.24
N GLU A 171 -0.23 -7.23 -3.93
CA GLU A 171 0.97 -6.40 -3.80
C GLU A 171 1.80 -6.74 -2.55
N ILE A 172 1.15 -7.03 -1.42
CA ILE A 172 1.85 -7.48 -0.20
C ILE A 172 2.54 -8.82 -0.45
N VAL A 173 1.84 -9.78 -1.08
CA VAL A 173 2.40 -11.10 -1.40
C VAL A 173 3.54 -10.96 -2.43
N LYS A 174 3.40 -10.13 -3.47
CA LYS A 174 4.50 -9.84 -4.40
C LYS A 174 5.72 -9.25 -3.68
N GLY A 175 5.48 -8.31 -2.76
CA GLY A 175 6.52 -7.77 -1.88
C GLY A 175 7.21 -8.87 -1.07
N TYR A 176 6.44 -9.75 -0.44
CA TYR A 176 6.95 -10.89 0.33
C TYR A 176 7.83 -11.83 -0.50
N LEU A 177 7.41 -12.16 -1.73
CA LEU A 177 8.13 -13.08 -2.61
C LEU A 177 9.39 -12.47 -3.25
N SER A 178 9.46 -11.13 -3.34
CA SER A 178 10.58 -10.42 -3.99
C SER A 178 11.95 -10.74 -3.36
N SER A 179 11.99 -11.08 -2.07
CA SER A 179 13.22 -11.43 -1.37
C SER A 179 13.76 -12.83 -1.70
N PHE A 180 12.97 -13.67 -2.35
CA PHE A 180 13.29 -15.09 -2.56
C PHE A 180 13.64 -15.45 -4.00
N GLY A 181 13.44 -14.52 -4.95
CA GLY A 181 13.74 -14.74 -6.36
C GLY A 181 15.24 -14.86 -6.64
N ARG A 182 15.60 -15.55 -7.75
CA ARG A 182 17.00 -15.76 -8.17
C ARG A 182 17.82 -14.46 -8.36
N HIS A 183 17.15 -13.34 -8.64
CA HIS A 183 17.77 -12.02 -8.81
C HIS A 183 17.46 -11.08 -7.65
N SER A 184 17.09 -11.62 -6.50
CA SER A 184 16.78 -10.81 -5.34
C SER A 184 18.00 -10.01 -4.88
N LYS A 185 17.76 -8.73 -4.55
CA LYS A 185 18.72 -7.86 -3.87
C LYS A 185 18.37 -7.72 -2.39
N SER A 186 17.74 -8.75 -1.81
CA SER A 186 17.26 -8.73 -0.44
C SER A 186 18.39 -8.43 0.55
N CYS A 187 18.07 -7.69 1.59
CA CYS A 187 18.98 -7.42 2.71
C CYS A 187 18.85 -8.47 3.83
N LEU A 188 18.04 -9.51 3.63
CA LEU A 188 17.85 -10.59 4.59
C LEU A 188 19.06 -11.54 4.62
N GLU A 189 19.35 -12.08 5.80
CA GLU A 189 20.30 -13.18 5.92
C GLU A 189 19.77 -14.45 5.24
N ASN A 190 20.67 -15.27 4.68
CA ASN A 190 20.29 -16.49 3.98
C ASN A 190 19.54 -17.49 4.88
N SER A 191 19.85 -17.54 6.17
CA SER A 191 19.13 -18.35 7.16
C SER A 191 17.67 -17.94 7.29
N VAL A 192 17.43 -16.62 7.40
CA VAL A 192 16.08 -16.04 7.48
C VAL A 192 15.32 -16.29 6.16
N ILE A 193 15.97 -16.10 5.02
CA ILE A 193 15.37 -16.43 3.71
C ILE A 193 14.91 -17.89 3.68
N GLN A 194 15.78 -18.81 4.09
CA GLN A 194 15.48 -20.24 4.07
C GLN A 194 14.30 -20.61 4.99
N GLU A 195 14.26 -20.04 6.20
CA GLU A 195 13.14 -20.20 7.14
C GLU A 195 11.81 -19.76 6.51
N HIS A 196 11.79 -18.58 5.88
CA HIS A 196 10.59 -18.05 5.23
C HIS A 196 10.19 -18.86 3.99
N ILE A 197 11.13 -19.42 3.24
CA ILE A 197 10.83 -20.33 2.13
C ILE A 197 10.22 -21.63 2.67
N GLU A 198 10.73 -22.19 3.76
CA GLU A 198 10.15 -23.39 4.38
C GLU A 198 8.72 -23.15 4.88
N TYR A 199 8.49 -22.04 5.57
CA TYR A 199 7.16 -21.62 6.00
C TYR A 199 6.20 -21.40 4.82
N LEU A 200 6.65 -20.72 3.75
CA LEU A 200 5.88 -20.49 2.52
C LEU A 200 5.42 -21.80 1.86
N HIS A 201 6.24 -22.84 1.90
CA HIS A 201 5.96 -24.14 1.28
C HIS A 201 5.26 -25.13 2.21
N THR A 202 4.71 -24.68 3.34
CA THR A 202 3.72 -25.47 4.06
C THR A 202 2.40 -25.51 3.26
N PRO A 203 1.65 -26.63 3.25
CA PRO A 203 0.51 -26.78 2.34
C PRO A 203 -0.56 -25.69 2.43
N ASN A 204 -0.86 -25.24 3.65
CA ASN A 204 -1.86 -24.20 3.88
C ASN A 204 -1.38 -22.83 3.38
N ILE A 205 -0.14 -22.44 3.70
CA ILE A 205 0.39 -21.15 3.30
C ILE A 205 0.56 -21.08 1.78
N LEU A 206 1.09 -22.15 1.18
CA LEU A 206 1.27 -22.22 -0.26
C LEU A 206 -0.06 -22.08 -0.99
N PHE A 207 -1.09 -22.79 -0.55
CA PHE A 207 -2.44 -22.66 -1.10
C PHE A 207 -2.99 -21.24 -0.97
N ASN A 208 -2.87 -20.61 0.20
CA ASN A 208 -3.36 -19.25 0.43
C ASN A 208 -2.68 -18.25 -0.51
N VAL A 209 -1.34 -18.27 -0.52
CA VAL A 209 -0.52 -17.39 -1.37
C VAL A 209 -0.81 -17.62 -2.85
N CYS A 210 -0.86 -18.88 -3.29
CA CYS A 210 -1.15 -19.20 -4.68
C CYS A 210 -2.56 -18.73 -5.08
N SER A 211 -3.54 -18.90 -4.21
CA SER A 211 -4.93 -18.49 -4.49
C SER A 211 -5.05 -16.96 -4.55
N ILE A 212 -4.36 -16.21 -3.69
CA ILE A 212 -4.31 -14.74 -3.74
C ILE A 212 -3.70 -14.27 -5.07
N LEU A 213 -2.58 -14.87 -5.47
CA LEU A 213 -1.90 -14.52 -6.72
C LEU A 213 -2.70 -14.92 -7.97
N ALA A 214 -3.52 -15.96 -7.87
CA ALA A 214 -4.38 -16.45 -8.95
C ALA A 214 -5.59 -15.55 -9.20
N VAL A 215 -6.19 -14.96 -8.16
CA VAL A 215 -7.36 -14.06 -8.30
C VAL A 215 -7.01 -12.74 -9.01
N GLY A 216 -5.73 -12.35 -9.02
CA GLY A 216 -5.24 -11.17 -9.75
C GLY A 216 -5.64 -9.84 -9.12
N ALA A 217 -5.02 -8.75 -9.60
CA ALA A 217 -5.50 -7.40 -9.31
C ALA A 217 -6.64 -7.07 -10.28
N ASN A 218 -7.64 -6.28 -9.88
CA ASN A 218 -8.78 -5.81 -10.68
C ASN A 218 -8.33 -5.07 -11.97
N VAL A 219 -7.85 -5.78 -12.98
CA VAL A 219 -7.21 -5.23 -14.19
C VAL A 219 -7.75 -5.98 -15.43
N PRO A 220 -7.90 -5.33 -16.60
CA PRO A 220 -8.50 -5.96 -17.78
C PRO A 220 -7.87 -7.31 -18.16
N ASP A 221 -8.71 -8.25 -18.65
CA ASP A 221 -8.42 -9.68 -18.85
C ASP A 221 -7.05 -10.00 -19.47
N ARG A 222 -6.64 -9.33 -20.55
CA ARG A 222 -5.33 -9.59 -21.19
C ARG A 222 -4.14 -9.22 -20.28
N TYR A 223 -4.24 -8.13 -19.53
CA TYR A 223 -3.21 -7.71 -18.58
C TYR A 223 -3.25 -8.57 -17.31
N GLY A 224 -4.46 -8.93 -16.87
CA GLY A 224 -4.69 -9.83 -15.74
C GLY A 224 -3.99 -11.18 -15.92
N ARG A 225 -4.22 -11.86 -17.05
CA ARG A 225 -3.56 -13.16 -17.34
C ARG A 225 -2.03 -13.06 -17.38
N ARG A 226 -1.47 -12.02 -18.00
CA ARG A 226 -0.02 -11.80 -18.01
C ARG A 226 0.53 -11.64 -16.59
N GLN A 227 -0.17 -10.88 -15.74
CA GLN A 227 0.24 -10.67 -14.35
C GLN A 227 0.11 -11.95 -13.52
N ILE A 228 -0.96 -12.72 -13.70
CA ILE A 228 -1.16 -14.03 -13.03
C ILE A 228 -0.03 -14.99 -13.44
N LYS A 229 0.26 -15.13 -14.73
CA LYS A 229 1.37 -15.97 -15.23
C LYS A 229 2.69 -15.56 -14.54
N LYS A 230 3.02 -14.27 -14.53
CA LYS A 230 4.23 -13.76 -13.87
C LYS A 230 4.25 -14.06 -12.36
N ASN A 231 3.14 -13.85 -11.67
CA ASN A 231 3.02 -14.06 -10.23
C ASN A 231 3.19 -15.55 -9.87
N ILE A 232 2.48 -16.43 -10.55
CA ILE A 232 2.53 -17.87 -10.34
C ILE A 232 3.92 -18.42 -10.65
N LEU A 233 4.54 -17.97 -11.75
CA LEU A 233 5.91 -18.35 -12.07
C LEU A 233 6.92 -17.85 -11.03
N SER A 234 6.74 -16.62 -10.51
CA SER A 234 7.60 -16.09 -9.45
C SER A 234 7.51 -16.90 -8.16
N LEU A 235 6.34 -17.46 -7.85
CA LEU A 235 6.15 -18.34 -6.68
C LEU A 235 6.76 -19.73 -6.91
N VAL A 236 6.42 -20.41 -8.01
CA VAL A 236 6.88 -21.79 -8.28
C VAL A 236 8.39 -21.89 -8.46
N GLN A 237 9.03 -20.84 -8.99
CA GLN A 237 10.48 -20.81 -9.19
C GLN A 237 11.30 -20.72 -7.89
N ILE A 238 10.67 -20.37 -6.76
CA ILE A 238 11.36 -20.29 -5.45
C ILE A 238 11.77 -21.69 -4.97
N ARG A 239 10.85 -22.67 -5.06
CA ARG A 239 11.12 -24.08 -4.74
C ARG A 239 10.23 -25.00 -5.59
N PRO A 240 10.64 -25.30 -6.84
CA PRO A 240 9.82 -26.06 -7.77
C PRO A 240 9.63 -27.51 -7.34
N ASP A 241 10.55 -28.08 -6.56
CA ASP A 241 10.54 -29.45 -6.08
C ASP A 241 9.77 -29.64 -4.75
N ALA A 242 9.07 -28.60 -4.28
CA ALA A 242 8.32 -28.71 -3.03
C ALA A 242 7.14 -29.70 -3.15
N PRO A 243 7.00 -30.69 -2.25
CA PRO A 243 5.92 -31.67 -2.31
C PRO A 243 4.52 -31.06 -2.09
N ALA A 244 4.45 -29.87 -1.48
CA ALA A 244 3.20 -29.16 -1.25
C ALA A 244 2.51 -28.69 -2.55
N TRP A 245 3.20 -28.70 -3.69
CA TRP A 245 2.62 -28.29 -4.98
C TRP A 245 1.48 -29.20 -5.44
N ASP A 246 1.56 -30.50 -5.22
CA ASP A 246 0.50 -31.43 -5.62
C ASP A 246 -0.79 -31.18 -4.82
N GLU A 247 -0.66 -30.96 -3.51
CA GLU A 247 -1.80 -30.61 -2.66
C GLU A 247 -2.36 -29.23 -3.04
N CYS A 248 -1.50 -28.23 -3.27
CA CYS A 248 -1.91 -26.89 -3.68
C CYS A 248 -2.74 -26.92 -4.97
N ARG A 249 -2.26 -27.63 -6.01
CA ARG A 249 -2.98 -27.78 -7.29
C ARG A 249 -4.32 -28.48 -7.11
N CYS A 250 -4.37 -29.57 -6.35
CA CYS A 250 -5.61 -30.29 -6.07
C CYS A 250 -6.63 -29.39 -5.34
N ARG A 251 -6.19 -28.59 -4.36
CA ARG A 251 -7.05 -27.66 -3.64
C ARG A 251 -7.57 -26.51 -4.53
N LEU A 252 -6.76 -26.00 -5.46
CA LEU A 252 -7.19 -25.01 -6.44
C LEU A 252 -8.24 -25.59 -7.42
N GLN A 253 -8.07 -26.84 -7.86
CA GLN A 253 -9.07 -27.52 -8.68
C GLN A 253 -10.40 -27.68 -7.91
N LYS A 254 -10.33 -28.16 -6.66
CA LYS A 254 -11.50 -28.30 -5.80
C LYS A 254 -12.23 -26.97 -5.57
N LEU A 255 -11.49 -25.87 -5.46
CA LEU A 255 -12.05 -24.53 -5.31
C LEU A 255 -12.94 -24.12 -6.50
N LEU A 256 -12.62 -24.57 -7.72
CA LEU A 256 -13.46 -24.33 -8.91
C LEU A 256 -14.77 -25.12 -8.89
N GLU A 257 -14.80 -26.27 -8.22
CA GLU A 257 -15.94 -27.19 -8.20
C GLU A 257 -16.94 -26.87 -7.08
N GLU A 258 -16.45 -26.60 -5.86
CA GLU A 258 -17.29 -26.63 -4.66
C GLU A 258 -17.36 -25.29 -3.89
N ASP A 259 -16.78 -24.19 -4.37
CA ASP A 259 -16.60 -22.93 -3.60
C ASP A 259 -16.06 -23.13 -2.16
N GLY A 260 -15.42 -24.29 -1.92
CA GLY A 260 -14.75 -24.69 -0.69
C GLY A 260 -15.28 -24.06 0.61
N MET A 261 -14.40 -23.39 1.33
CA MET A 261 -14.66 -22.73 2.63
C MET A 261 -15.42 -21.41 2.47
N ASP A 262 -16.47 -21.36 1.65
CA ASP A 262 -17.18 -20.14 1.26
C ASP A 262 -16.21 -19.10 0.65
N PHE A 263 -15.28 -19.57 -0.18
CA PHE A 263 -14.14 -18.77 -0.61
C PHE A 263 -14.58 -17.49 -1.30
N PHE A 264 -15.46 -17.59 -2.29
CA PHE A 264 -15.96 -16.43 -3.04
C PHE A 264 -16.89 -15.58 -2.18
N HIS A 265 -17.70 -16.21 -1.33
CA HIS A 265 -18.64 -15.53 -0.43
C HIS A 265 -17.94 -14.71 0.66
N ARG A 266 -16.75 -15.14 1.13
CA ARG A 266 -15.95 -14.41 2.12
C ARG A 266 -15.29 -13.15 1.57
N GLN A 267 -15.10 -13.03 0.26
CA GLN A 267 -14.48 -11.85 -0.38
C GLN A 267 -15.40 -10.62 -0.45
N ALA A 268 -16.49 -10.61 0.32
CA ALA A 268 -17.36 -9.47 0.45
C ALA A 268 -16.63 -8.28 1.10
N TYR A 269 -16.90 -7.06 0.62
CA TYR A 269 -16.40 -5.84 1.24
C TYR A 269 -17.46 -5.22 2.15
N VAL A 270 -17.01 -4.42 3.13
CA VAL A 270 -17.91 -3.72 4.05
C VAL A 270 -17.99 -2.25 3.67
N ARG A 271 -19.20 -1.79 3.35
CA ARG A 271 -19.51 -0.37 3.14
C ARG A 271 -20.31 0.15 4.34
N GLY A 272 -19.62 0.77 5.28
CA GLY A 272 -20.22 1.16 6.56
C GLY A 272 -20.52 -0.07 7.42
N ILE A 273 -21.80 -0.46 7.54
CA ILE A 273 -22.22 -1.67 8.25
C ILE A 273 -22.69 -2.79 7.31
N GLU A 274 -22.78 -2.54 6.01
CA GLU A 274 -23.28 -3.52 5.03
C GLU A 274 -22.14 -4.35 4.46
N GLN A 275 -22.27 -5.68 4.55
CA GLN A 275 -21.41 -6.62 3.85
C GLN A 275 -21.96 -6.88 2.44
N ILE A 276 -21.22 -6.47 1.42
CA ILE A 276 -21.63 -6.58 0.01
C ILE A 276 -20.89 -7.76 -0.61
N ALA A 277 -21.63 -8.84 -0.90
CA ALA A 277 -21.11 -10.02 -1.57
C ALA A 277 -20.61 -9.70 -3.00
N LEU A 278 -19.66 -10.49 -3.49
CA LEU A 278 -19.25 -10.43 -4.88
C LEU A 278 -20.44 -10.74 -5.81
N SER A 279 -20.52 -10.06 -6.95
CA SER A 279 -21.48 -10.41 -7.99
C SER A 279 -21.10 -11.74 -8.66
N GLU A 280 -22.08 -12.46 -9.19
CA GLU A 280 -21.84 -13.70 -9.95
C GLU A 280 -20.86 -13.52 -11.11
N GLU A 281 -20.88 -12.35 -11.76
CA GLU A 281 -19.93 -11.98 -12.81
C GLU A 281 -18.49 -11.93 -12.28
N ARG A 282 -18.28 -11.31 -11.11
CA ARG A 282 -16.95 -11.27 -10.46
C ARG A 282 -16.50 -12.64 -10.02
N ILE A 283 -17.40 -13.46 -9.48
CA ILE A 283 -17.09 -14.84 -9.09
C ILE A 283 -16.67 -15.66 -10.32
N ALA A 284 -17.39 -15.52 -11.44
CA ALA A 284 -17.05 -16.19 -12.70
C ALA A 284 -15.68 -15.74 -13.25
N GLU A 285 -15.39 -14.45 -13.21
CA GLU A 285 -14.09 -13.87 -13.59
C GLU A 285 -12.95 -14.46 -12.74
N GLN A 286 -13.09 -14.49 -11.42
CA GLN A 286 -12.08 -15.07 -10.54
C GLN A 286 -11.88 -16.57 -10.77
N ARG A 287 -12.95 -17.33 -11.03
CA ARG A 287 -12.85 -18.75 -11.40
C ARG A 287 -12.06 -18.95 -12.69
N GLU A 288 -12.23 -18.09 -13.69
CA GLU A 288 -11.43 -18.13 -14.91
C GLU A 288 -9.96 -17.85 -14.64
N TYR A 289 -9.65 -16.89 -13.77
CA TYR A 289 -8.27 -16.60 -13.39
C TYR A 289 -7.61 -17.73 -12.59
N ILE A 290 -8.34 -18.36 -11.68
CA ILE A 290 -7.87 -19.56 -10.96
C ILE A 290 -7.62 -20.71 -11.94
N ARG A 291 -8.53 -20.93 -12.90
CA ARG A 291 -8.34 -21.93 -13.95
C ARG A 291 -7.06 -21.66 -14.75
N PHE A 292 -6.85 -20.42 -15.18
CA PHE A 292 -5.63 -20.02 -15.89
C PHE A 292 -4.36 -20.20 -15.04
N ALA A 293 -4.41 -19.91 -13.74
CA ALA A 293 -3.28 -20.16 -12.83
C ALA A 293 -2.92 -21.66 -12.73
N ILE A 294 -3.93 -22.55 -12.70
CA ILE A 294 -3.73 -24.01 -12.73
C ILE A 294 -3.08 -24.42 -14.06
N GLU A 295 -3.57 -23.91 -15.20
CA GLU A 295 -2.97 -24.18 -16.51
C GLU A 295 -1.49 -23.78 -16.57
N VAL A 296 -1.13 -22.62 -16.01
CA VAL A 296 0.27 -22.18 -15.91
C VAL A 296 1.11 -23.14 -15.05
N LEU A 297 0.59 -23.59 -13.90
CA LEU A 297 1.29 -24.55 -13.05
C LEU A 297 1.47 -25.90 -13.75
N ASP A 298 0.44 -26.41 -14.40
CA ASP A 298 0.50 -27.70 -15.10
C ASP A 298 1.44 -27.66 -16.30
N ALA A 299 1.45 -26.56 -17.05
CA ALA A 299 2.43 -26.34 -18.11
C ALA A 299 3.87 -26.28 -17.57
N PHE A 300 4.08 -25.64 -16.41
CA PHE A 300 5.39 -25.57 -15.77
C PHE A 300 5.89 -26.96 -15.37
N PHE A 301 5.08 -27.74 -14.67
CA PHE A 301 5.45 -29.09 -14.20
C PHE A 301 5.54 -30.12 -15.33
N SER A 302 4.82 -29.92 -16.43
CA SER A 302 4.89 -30.79 -17.61
C SER A 302 6.03 -30.43 -18.57
N GLY A 303 6.77 -29.34 -18.31
CA GLY A 303 7.81 -28.84 -19.20
C GLY A 303 7.29 -28.26 -20.52
N GLN A 304 6.01 -27.86 -20.56
CA GLN A 304 5.33 -27.33 -21.75
C GLN A 304 5.19 -25.81 -21.70
N LEU A 305 5.88 -25.13 -20.78
CA LEU A 305 5.85 -23.68 -20.71
C LEU A 305 6.54 -23.12 -21.95
N GLU A 306 5.75 -22.53 -22.86
CA GLU A 306 6.32 -21.79 -23.99
C GLU A 306 7.10 -20.60 -23.43
N ASP A 307 8.37 -20.50 -23.82
CA ASP A 307 9.21 -19.30 -23.67
C ASP A 307 8.64 -18.20 -24.60
N GLU A 308 7.46 -17.70 -24.27
CA GLU A 308 7.07 -16.38 -24.74
C GLU A 308 8.01 -15.38 -24.04
N PRO A 309 8.87 -14.65 -24.78
CA PRO A 309 9.64 -13.60 -24.16
C PRO A 309 8.66 -12.64 -23.50
N LEU A 310 8.85 -12.42 -22.20
CA LEU A 310 8.30 -11.24 -21.54
C LEU A 310 8.92 -10.07 -22.28
N GLU A 311 8.24 -9.54 -23.29
CA GLU A 311 8.68 -8.36 -24.02
C GLU A 311 9.10 -7.32 -22.99
N GLU A 312 10.40 -6.98 -23.00
CA GLU A 312 10.93 -5.80 -22.34
C GLU A 312 10.02 -4.63 -22.72
N GLU A 313 9.77 -3.73 -21.75
CA GLU A 313 8.98 -2.52 -21.96
C GLU A 313 9.34 -1.84 -23.29
N GLY A 314 8.52 -2.10 -24.31
CA GLY A 314 8.59 -1.44 -25.60
C GLY A 314 8.27 0.02 -25.39
N GLY A 315 9.29 0.86 -25.62
CA GLY A 315 9.27 2.29 -25.39
C GLY A 315 8.00 2.97 -25.91
N LEU A 316 7.37 3.71 -25.01
CA LEU A 316 6.58 4.86 -25.39
C LEU A 316 7.50 5.83 -26.13
N ASP A 317 7.16 6.06 -27.40
CA ASP A 317 7.54 7.15 -28.26
C ASP A 317 8.68 8.06 -27.75
N ALA A 318 9.79 8.04 -28.47
CA ALA A 318 10.82 9.06 -28.39
C ALA A 318 10.18 10.45 -28.56
N ALA A 319 9.94 11.13 -27.44
CA ALA A 319 9.65 12.55 -27.44
C ALA A 319 10.89 13.30 -27.97
N PRO A 320 10.72 14.29 -28.86
CA PRO A 320 11.85 15.04 -29.38
C PRO A 320 12.52 15.80 -28.23
N THR A 321 13.84 15.66 -28.16
CA THR A 321 14.75 16.37 -27.24
C THR A 321 14.35 17.83 -27.06
N PRO A 322 14.16 18.35 -25.82
CA PRO A 322 13.91 19.76 -25.62
C PRO A 322 15.19 20.53 -25.90
N GLN A 323 15.14 21.35 -26.95
CA GLN A 323 16.10 22.43 -27.14
C GLN A 323 16.02 23.37 -25.94
N THR A 324 17.21 23.70 -25.44
CA THR A 324 17.50 24.70 -24.42
C THR A 324 16.78 26.04 -24.67
N GLY A 325 16.09 26.54 -23.65
CA GLY A 325 15.85 27.97 -23.43
C GLY A 325 14.45 28.50 -23.78
N ALA A 326 13.50 28.38 -22.86
CA ALA A 326 12.38 29.33 -22.76
C ALA A 326 11.83 29.38 -21.32
N SER A 327 11.64 30.59 -20.82
CA SER A 327 11.29 30.97 -19.45
C SER A 327 9.86 30.57 -19.06
N TRP A 328 9.68 30.12 -17.82
CA TRP A 328 8.42 29.67 -17.21
C TRP A 328 7.30 30.73 -17.14
N ARG A 329 7.57 31.99 -17.50
CA ARG A 329 6.60 33.10 -17.39
C ARG A 329 5.57 33.16 -18.53
N ASP A 330 5.84 32.58 -19.69
CA ASP A 330 4.98 32.78 -20.87
C ASP A 330 3.77 31.81 -20.95
N ARG A 331 3.71 30.78 -20.08
CA ARG A 331 2.66 29.76 -20.13
C ARG A 331 1.40 30.06 -19.31
N LEU A 332 1.35 31.18 -18.57
CA LEU A 332 0.23 31.55 -17.70
C LEU A 332 -0.82 32.47 -18.35
N HIS A 333 -0.60 32.95 -19.57
CA HIS A 333 -1.49 33.93 -20.22
C HIS A 333 -2.65 33.35 -21.05
N HIS A 334 -2.86 32.02 -21.07
CA HIS A 334 -3.83 31.40 -21.98
C HIS A 334 -5.00 30.63 -21.34
N LEU A 335 -5.22 30.70 -20.03
CA LEU A 335 -6.32 29.95 -19.41
C LEU A 335 -7.02 30.71 -18.27
N LEU A 336 -7.73 31.81 -18.57
CA LEU A 336 -8.87 32.27 -17.77
C LEU A 336 -9.83 33.14 -18.62
N PRO A 337 -11.11 32.75 -18.81
CA PRO A 337 -12.19 33.67 -19.13
C PRO A 337 -13.11 33.92 -17.92
N TRP A 338 -13.13 35.19 -17.49
CA TRP A 338 -14.26 36.00 -17.00
C TRP A 338 -15.26 35.45 -15.95
N HIS A 339 -15.23 36.07 -14.77
CA HIS A 339 -16.42 36.72 -14.19
C HIS A 339 -15.97 37.96 -13.39
N GLY A 340 -16.27 39.14 -13.93
CA GLY A 340 -16.14 40.42 -13.24
C GLY A 340 -17.51 41.08 -13.18
N HIS A 341 -18.07 41.18 -11.97
CA HIS A 341 -19.10 42.16 -11.64
C HIS A 341 -18.61 42.84 -10.36
N GLU A 342 -17.96 43.99 -10.51
CA GLU A 342 -17.77 44.95 -9.44
C GLU A 342 -18.47 46.24 -9.85
N GLU A 343 -19.36 46.65 -8.95
CA GLU A 343 -19.97 47.97 -8.89
C GLU A 343 -18.88 49.02 -8.62
N THR A 344 -18.99 50.17 -9.28
CA THR A 344 -18.58 51.44 -8.68
C THR A 344 -19.59 52.53 -9.06
N SER A 345 -20.18 53.12 -8.00
CA SER A 345 -20.78 54.46 -7.95
C SER A 345 -19.76 55.49 -8.47
N ASP A 346 -20.13 56.52 -9.23
CA ASP A 346 -20.75 57.81 -8.86
C ASP A 346 -20.77 58.65 -10.17
N ASP A 347 -21.60 59.65 -10.48
CA ASP A 347 -22.60 60.43 -9.75
C ASP A 347 -23.37 61.29 -10.80
N ALA A 348 -24.48 61.87 -10.35
CA ALA A 348 -25.09 63.13 -10.80
C ALA A 348 -25.92 63.24 -12.12
N ALA A 349 -27.23 63.26 -11.89
CA ALA A 349 -28.18 64.33 -12.25
C ALA A 349 -28.82 64.38 -13.66
N LYS A 350 -30.16 64.15 -13.70
CA LYS A 350 -31.19 65.20 -13.89
C LYS A 350 -32.59 64.63 -14.21
N ARG A 351 -33.55 65.12 -13.42
CA ARG A 351 -34.85 65.73 -13.81
C ARG A 351 -36.08 64.86 -14.09
N VAL A 352 -37.06 65.14 -13.22
CA VAL A 352 -38.54 65.17 -13.34
C VAL A 352 -39.25 63.84 -13.18
#